data_AF-A0A842XS73-F1
#
_entry.id   AF-A0A842XS73-F1
#
_cell.length_a   1.000
_cell.length_b   1.000
_cell.length_c   1.000
_cell.angle_alpha   90.00
_cell.angle_beta   90.00
_cell.angle_gamma   90.00
#
_symmetry.space_group_name_H-M   'P 1'
#
loop_
_entity.id
_entity.type
_entity.pdbx_description
1 polymer ?
#
loop_
_entity_poly.entity_id
_entity_poly.type
_entity_poly.pdbx_seq_one_letter_code
_entity_poly.pdbx_strand_id
1 'polypeptide(L)'
;MKRFGVTAVVLVVLMTAAFTGAASAAQSVNAGGSNGGHNGDRPDDPGTFFLNQSINFGERVVVDDTGNGIYMDGSLFEVDTWYTNPSFPEQEHMMNSSDMAVVADWSDNLVLHEWRVGDMIRTEVILLDSMDPTASVYTICASFTIEKLDDSGAVAETVWTGTTESGLWVDGTTDAYSAEVNQVGMLLYGYNWDTGNLTKGDYRLTFRLVDAEMETYPGTDILVEYNTISIEGMVDPGMFSEDDNFSLNAYDYGTTYTMIEITLGEK
;
A
#
# COMPACT_ATOMS: atom_id res chain seq x y z
N MET A 1 49.96 -22.06 -43.42
CA MET A 1 49.73 -22.54 -42.04
C MET A 1 49.59 -21.32 -41.14
N LYS A 2 48.37 -20.93 -40.79
CA LYS A 2 48.08 -19.88 -39.80
C LYS A 2 47.38 -20.56 -38.62
N ARG A 3 48.00 -20.52 -37.44
CA ARG A 3 47.39 -20.87 -36.15
C ARG A 3 47.63 -19.68 -35.22
N PHE A 4 46.57 -18.97 -34.88
CA PHE A 4 46.43 -18.16 -33.67
C PHE A 4 44.95 -18.22 -33.31
N GLY A 5 44.60 -19.13 -32.40
CA GLY A 5 43.31 -19.16 -31.72
C GLY A 5 43.62 -19.00 -30.23
N VAL A 6 43.42 -17.79 -29.73
CA VAL A 6 43.51 -17.46 -28.31
C VAL A 6 42.12 -17.04 -27.86
N THR A 7 41.52 -17.89 -27.04
CA THR A 7 40.82 -17.57 -25.78
C THR A 7 40.20 -16.18 -25.64
N ALA A 8 38.86 -16.14 -25.65
CA ALA A 8 38.06 -15.19 -24.86
C ALA A 8 36.61 -15.69 -24.78
N VAL A 9 36.35 -16.63 -23.87
CA VAL A 9 35.00 -16.92 -23.37
C VAL A 9 35.06 -16.67 -21.87
N VAL A 10 34.85 -15.43 -21.45
CA VAL A 10 34.36 -14.98 -20.14
C VAL A 10 34.01 -13.51 -20.33
N LEU A 11 32.90 -13.07 -19.71
CA LEU A 11 32.48 -11.68 -19.48
C LEU A 11 31.35 -11.14 -20.39
N VAL A 12 30.15 -11.71 -20.27
CA VAL A 12 28.88 -11.06 -20.69
C VAL A 12 27.79 -11.27 -19.61
N VAL A 13 28.15 -11.22 -18.32
CA VAL A 13 27.18 -11.36 -17.20
C VAL A 13 27.37 -10.26 -16.13
N LEU A 14 28.10 -9.19 -16.42
CA LEU A 14 28.42 -8.15 -15.43
C LEU A 14 28.02 -6.72 -15.82
N MET A 15 27.21 -6.53 -16.87
CA MET A 15 26.74 -5.19 -17.26
C MET A 15 25.26 -4.92 -17.01
N THR A 16 24.41 -5.93 -16.78
CA THR A 16 22.98 -5.69 -16.50
C THR A 16 22.75 -5.18 -15.07
N ALA A 17 23.51 -5.67 -14.09
CA ALA A 17 23.41 -5.20 -12.69
C ALA A 17 23.93 -3.75 -12.48
N ALA A 18 24.68 -3.19 -13.43
CA ALA A 18 25.24 -1.84 -13.32
C ALA A 18 24.27 -0.76 -13.84
N PHE A 19 23.29 -1.11 -14.69
CA PHE A 19 22.31 -0.15 -15.22
C PHE A 19 21.08 -0.02 -14.31
N THR A 20 20.61 -1.10 -13.68
CA THR A 20 19.56 -1.04 -12.64
C THR A 20 20.04 -0.32 -11.37
N GLY A 21 21.31 -0.50 -10.98
CA GLY A 21 21.88 0.20 -9.84
C GLY A 21 22.16 1.70 -10.04
N ALA A 22 22.33 2.17 -11.29
CA ALA A 22 22.60 3.58 -11.56
C ALA A 22 21.32 4.42 -11.71
N ALA A 23 20.23 3.83 -12.19
CA ALA A 23 18.92 4.50 -12.25
C ALA A 23 18.30 4.64 -10.85
N SER A 24 18.38 3.61 -10.00
CA SER A 24 17.89 3.68 -8.62
C SER A 24 18.76 4.58 -7.72
N ALA A 25 20.09 4.54 -7.89
CA ALA A 25 20.98 5.40 -7.11
C ALA A 25 20.86 6.88 -7.49
N ALA A 26 20.54 7.23 -8.74
CA ALA A 26 20.39 8.63 -9.17
C ALA A 26 19.05 9.25 -8.71
N GLN A 27 17.99 8.46 -8.53
CA GLN A 27 16.74 8.94 -7.93
C GLN A 27 16.84 9.01 -6.38
N SER A 28 17.62 8.13 -5.76
CA SER A 28 17.88 8.12 -4.31
C SER A 28 18.61 9.37 -3.79
N VAL A 29 19.43 10.07 -4.60
CA VAL A 29 20.14 11.28 -4.12
C VAL A 29 19.20 12.48 -3.93
N ASN A 30 18.00 12.45 -4.53
CA ASN A 30 16.98 13.48 -4.30
C ASN A 30 16.02 13.12 -3.15
N ALA A 31 15.96 11.85 -2.73
CA ALA A 31 15.16 11.39 -1.61
C ALA A 31 16.01 11.37 -0.31
N GLY A 32 15.99 12.48 0.44
CA GLY A 32 16.29 12.44 1.88
C GLY A 32 17.72 12.75 2.32
N GLY A 33 18.16 13.98 2.10
CA GLY A 33 19.27 14.58 2.83
C GLY A 33 18.82 15.66 3.81
N SER A 34 18.28 15.32 4.99
CA SER A 34 18.31 16.25 6.14
C SER A 34 18.00 15.59 7.48
N ASN A 35 18.83 15.94 8.45
CA ASN A 35 18.84 15.55 9.86
C ASN A 35 17.53 15.83 10.63
N GLY A 36 17.16 14.83 11.44
CA GLY A 36 16.83 14.89 12.88
C GLY A 36 16.16 16.13 13.45
N GLY A 37 14.90 15.99 13.84
CA GLY A 37 14.20 16.90 14.74
C GLY A 37 12.77 16.45 15.04
N HIS A 38 12.58 15.78 16.18
CA HIS A 38 11.29 15.52 16.85
C HIS A 38 10.14 14.95 15.98
N ASN A 39 10.22 13.65 15.67
CA ASN A 39 9.08 12.89 15.14
C ASN A 39 8.38 12.20 16.31
N GLY A 40 7.31 12.80 16.84
CA GLY A 40 6.22 11.99 17.39
C GLY A 40 5.36 11.58 16.20
N ASP A 41 5.16 10.28 16.01
CA ASP A 41 4.18 9.68 15.10
C ASP A 41 4.34 9.95 13.60
N ARG A 42 5.58 9.80 13.11
CA ARG A 42 5.82 9.45 11.70
C ARG A 42 5.68 7.93 11.55
N PRO A 43 5.22 7.38 10.40
CA PRO A 43 5.56 6.01 10.05
C PRO A 43 7.06 5.82 10.21
N ASP A 44 7.46 4.80 10.96
CA ASP A 44 8.86 4.51 11.21
C ASP A 44 9.54 4.26 9.85
N ASP A 45 10.46 5.16 9.49
CA ASP A 45 11.45 5.05 8.40
C ASP A 45 11.01 4.28 7.13
N PRO A 46 10.62 4.97 6.02
CA PRO A 46 10.24 4.32 4.76
C PRO A 46 11.35 3.47 4.11
N GLY A 47 12.57 3.46 4.68
CA GLY A 47 13.71 2.68 4.18
C GLY A 47 14.22 1.55 5.07
N THR A 48 13.57 1.21 6.20
CA THR A 48 14.12 0.16 7.11
C THR A 48 13.32 -1.13 7.18
N PHE A 49 12.04 -1.11 6.82
CA PHE A 49 11.21 -2.30 6.89
C PHE A 49 11.17 -3.02 5.55
N PHE A 50 11.61 -4.26 5.59
CA PHE A 50 11.57 -5.17 4.47
C PHE A 50 10.28 -5.99 4.51
N LEU A 51 9.73 -6.28 3.34
CA LEU A 51 8.55 -7.14 3.21
C LEU A 51 8.83 -8.50 3.87
N ASN A 52 7.93 -8.95 4.73
CA ASN A 52 8.04 -10.24 5.40
C ASN A 52 6.89 -11.18 5.01
N GLN A 53 6.40 -11.00 3.78
CA GLN A 53 5.31 -11.76 3.19
C GLN A 53 5.42 -11.71 1.67
N SER A 54 4.73 -12.64 1.01
CA SER A 54 4.54 -12.59 -0.44
C SER A 54 3.64 -11.41 -0.82
N ILE A 55 3.95 -10.76 -1.95
CA ILE A 55 3.18 -9.63 -2.46
C ILE A 55 2.74 -9.89 -3.89
N ASN A 56 1.47 -9.57 -4.19
CA ASN A 56 1.01 -9.39 -5.55
C ASN A 56 0.88 -7.90 -5.87
N PHE A 57 1.46 -7.47 -6.98
CA PHE A 57 1.40 -6.10 -7.47
C PHE A 57 0.26 -5.96 -8.49
N GLY A 58 -0.60 -4.96 -8.28
CA GLY A 58 -1.69 -4.61 -9.18
C GLY A 58 -1.23 -4.03 -10.51
N GLU A 59 0.00 -3.57 -10.58
CA GLU A 59 0.57 -2.91 -11.75
C GLU A 59 1.87 -3.57 -12.17
N ARG A 60 2.13 -3.52 -13.48
CA ARG A 60 3.35 -4.04 -14.09
C ARG A 60 3.91 -3.07 -15.13
N VAL A 61 5.22 -2.91 -15.09
CA VAL A 61 6.01 -2.08 -16.01
C VAL A 61 7.14 -2.96 -16.57
N VAL A 62 7.22 -3.08 -17.90
CA VAL A 62 8.24 -3.90 -18.55
C VAL A 62 9.43 -3.03 -18.98
N VAL A 63 10.58 -3.25 -18.36
CA VAL A 63 11.84 -2.55 -18.68
C VAL A 63 12.88 -3.58 -19.10
N ASP A 64 13.44 -3.45 -20.30
CA ASP A 64 14.46 -4.38 -20.84
C ASP A 64 14.08 -5.86 -20.69
N ASP A 65 12.85 -6.22 -21.11
CA ASP A 65 12.25 -7.55 -21.01
C ASP A 65 12.05 -8.08 -19.58
N THR A 66 12.23 -7.23 -18.56
CA THR A 66 12.02 -7.54 -17.14
C THR A 66 10.72 -6.91 -16.65
N GLY A 67 9.84 -7.71 -16.04
CA GLY A 67 8.61 -7.23 -15.43
C GLY A 67 8.86 -6.64 -14.05
N ASN A 68 8.32 -5.46 -13.78
CA ASN A 68 8.47 -4.78 -12.50
C ASN A 68 7.10 -4.32 -11.98
N GLY A 69 6.85 -4.49 -10.69
CA GLY A 69 5.80 -3.77 -9.99
C GLY A 69 6.26 -2.35 -9.67
N ILE A 70 5.30 -1.46 -9.43
CA ILE A 70 5.57 -0.13 -8.86
C ILE A 70 5.54 -0.29 -7.34
N TYR A 71 6.59 0.16 -6.65
CA TYR A 71 6.69 0.09 -5.19
C TYR A 71 6.07 1.33 -4.52
N MET A 72 5.92 1.30 -3.20
CA MET A 72 5.23 2.35 -2.43
C MET A 72 5.91 3.73 -2.48
N ASP A 73 7.21 3.77 -2.77
CA ASP A 73 7.97 5.00 -3.02
C ASP A 73 7.99 5.40 -4.50
N GLY A 74 7.26 4.66 -5.33
CA GLY A 74 7.18 4.82 -6.77
C GLY A 74 8.39 4.27 -7.53
N SER A 75 9.31 3.56 -6.88
CA SER A 75 10.41 2.84 -7.55
C SER A 75 9.93 1.56 -8.23
N LEU A 76 10.75 0.97 -9.10
CA LEU A 76 10.46 -0.30 -9.73
C LEU A 76 11.02 -1.46 -8.91
N PHE A 77 10.19 -2.47 -8.68
CA PHE A 77 10.53 -3.68 -7.96
C PHE A 77 10.31 -4.91 -8.86
N GLU A 78 11.31 -5.75 -9.05
CA GLU A 78 11.19 -6.92 -9.93
C GLU A 78 10.09 -7.88 -9.44
N VAL A 79 9.20 -8.28 -10.35
CA VAL A 79 8.10 -9.23 -10.07
C VAL A 79 8.28 -10.50 -10.88
N ASP A 80 7.44 -11.50 -10.58
CA ASP A 80 7.53 -12.87 -11.06
C ASP A 80 8.85 -13.56 -10.62
N THR A 81 9.33 -13.17 -9.42
CA THR A 81 10.60 -13.62 -8.84
C THR A 81 10.52 -13.83 -7.34
N TRP A 82 11.48 -14.57 -6.79
CA TRP A 82 11.61 -14.78 -5.35
C TRP A 82 12.36 -13.62 -4.69
N TYR A 83 11.86 -13.19 -3.55
CA TYR A 83 12.44 -12.17 -2.70
C TYR A 83 12.84 -12.76 -1.35
N THR A 84 14.03 -12.40 -0.87
CA THR A 84 14.50 -12.76 0.48
C THR A 84 14.62 -11.49 1.30
N ASN A 85 13.90 -11.44 2.41
CA ASN A 85 14.04 -10.35 3.38
C ASN A 85 15.44 -10.41 4.02
N PRO A 86 16.29 -9.37 3.90
CA PRO A 86 17.63 -9.38 4.49
C PRO A 86 17.65 -9.55 6.01
N SER A 87 16.58 -9.14 6.71
CA SER A 87 16.42 -9.32 8.15
C SER A 87 16.00 -10.75 8.53
N PHE A 88 15.43 -11.50 7.60
CA PHE A 88 14.98 -12.89 7.78
C PHE A 88 15.44 -13.76 6.59
N PRO A 89 16.76 -13.97 6.42
CA PRO A 89 17.33 -14.56 5.20
C PRO A 89 16.99 -16.04 4.98
N GLU A 90 16.35 -16.68 5.96
CA GLU A 90 15.89 -18.06 5.88
C GLU A 90 14.47 -18.17 5.27
N GLN A 91 13.82 -17.04 4.99
CA GLN A 91 12.48 -16.97 4.43
C GLN A 91 12.53 -16.41 3.01
N GLU A 92 11.91 -17.13 2.08
CA GLU A 92 11.70 -16.69 0.71
C GLU A 92 10.22 -16.37 0.51
N HIS A 93 9.97 -15.22 -0.10
CA HIS A 93 8.64 -14.69 -0.38
C HIS A 93 8.50 -14.53 -1.89
N MET A 94 7.30 -14.69 -2.41
CA MET A 94 7.05 -14.53 -3.83
C MET A 94 6.57 -13.10 -4.13
N MET A 95 7.15 -12.49 -5.16
CA MET A 95 6.72 -11.19 -5.68
C MET A 95 6.11 -11.44 -7.06
N ASN A 96 4.80 -11.30 -7.19
CA ASN A 96 4.07 -11.59 -8.42
C ASN A 96 3.35 -10.36 -8.93
N SER A 97 2.94 -10.40 -10.20
CA SER A 97 1.98 -9.46 -10.77
C SER A 97 0.94 -10.25 -11.56
N SER A 98 -0.29 -10.33 -11.07
CA SER A 98 -1.38 -10.99 -11.77
C SER A 98 -2.75 -10.45 -11.38
N ASP A 99 -3.76 -10.73 -12.19
CA ASP A 99 -5.16 -10.60 -11.76
C ASP A 99 -5.36 -11.35 -10.43
N MET A 100 -6.14 -10.76 -9.51
CA MET A 100 -6.31 -11.29 -8.17
C MET A 100 -7.67 -10.95 -7.56
N ALA A 101 -8.25 -11.93 -6.87
CA ALA A 101 -9.37 -11.71 -5.97
C ALA A 101 -8.84 -11.55 -4.54
N VAL A 102 -9.39 -10.60 -3.80
CA VAL A 102 -8.89 -10.23 -2.47
C VAL A 102 -9.97 -10.25 -1.41
N VAL A 103 -9.54 -10.50 -0.18
CA VAL A 103 -10.30 -10.24 1.03
C VAL A 103 -9.72 -8.99 1.68
N ALA A 104 -10.57 -7.99 1.91
CA ALA A 104 -10.16 -6.79 2.64
C ALA A 104 -10.23 -7.02 4.16
N ASP A 105 -9.24 -6.54 4.89
CA ASP A 105 -9.18 -6.59 6.35
C ASP A 105 -8.97 -5.17 6.88
N TRP A 106 -9.91 -4.64 7.67
CA TRP A 106 -9.85 -3.29 8.24
C TRP A 106 -8.91 -3.16 9.45
N SER A 107 -8.11 -4.20 9.73
CA SER A 107 -7.20 -4.27 10.87
C SER A 107 -7.92 -4.13 12.21
N ASP A 108 -7.28 -4.56 13.28
CA ASP A 108 -7.94 -4.75 14.57
C ASP A 108 -8.23 -3.43 15.31
N ASN A 109 -7.42 -2.38 15.11
CA ASN A 109 -7.52 -1.20 15.97
C ASN A 109 -8.73 -0.31 15.69
N LEU A 110 -9.23 -0.24 14.45
CA LEU A 110 -10.26 0.74 14.09
C LEU A 110 -11.64 0.40 14.66
N VAL A 111 -11.96 -0.88 14.78
CA VAL A 111 -13.29 -1.37 15.17
C VAL A 111 -13.39 -1.80 16.64
N LEU A 112 -12.24 -1.96 17.32
CA LEU A 112 -12.14 -2.42 18.72
C LEU A 112 -12.05 -1.29 19.76
N HIS A 113 -12.15 -0.02 19.36
CA HIS A 113 -12.00 1.13 20.26
C HIS A 113 -13.23 2.04 20.25
N GLU A 114 -13.52 2.68 21.39
CA GLU A 114 -14.41 3.86 21.47
C GLU A 114 -13.66 5.10 21.00
N TRP A 115 -14.09 5.69 19.89
CA TRP A 115 -13.48 6.91 19.37
C TRP A 115 -14.26 8.16 19.80
N ARG A 116 -13.53 9.23 20.08
CA ARG A 116 -14.09 10.54 20.45
C ARG A 116 -13.52 11.62 19.56
N VAL A 117 -14.28 12.71 19.42
CA VAL A 117 -13.76 13.93 18.81
C VAL A 117 -12.52 14.41 19.56
N GLY A 118 -11.42 14.57 18.84
CA GLY A 118 -10.12 14.95 19.39
C GLY A 118 -9.10 13.81 19.41
N ASP A 119 -9.51 12.58 19.13
CA ASP A 119 -8.59 11.46 18.97
C ASP A 119 -7.87 11.52 17.63
N MET A 120 -6.63 11.03 17.62
CA MET A 120 -5.91 10.68 16.40
C MET A 120 -6.21 9.23 16.07
N ILE A 121 -6.88 8.99 14.94
CA ILE A 121 -7.31 7.66 14.53
C ILE A 121 -6.40 7.19 13.40
N ARG A 122 -5.77 6.03 13.58
CA ARG A 122 -5.06 5.35 12.50
C ARG A 122 -6.08 4.48 11.76
N THR A 123 -6.34 4.79 10.50
CA THR A 123 -7.14 3.92 9.63
C THR A 123 -6.20 2.99 8.88
N GLU A 124 -6.50 1.69 8.83
CA GLU A 124 -5.68 0.70 8.17
C GLU A 124 -6.54 -0.29 7.40
N VAL A 125 -6.10 -0.67 6.22
CA VAL A 125 -6.70 -1.74 5.43
C VAL A 125 -5.58 -2.62 4.90
N ILE A 126 -5.77 -3.93 4.95
CA ILE A 126 -4.91 -4.92 4.30
C ILE A 126 -5.74 -5.58 3.20
N LEU A 127 -5.17 -5.72 2.01
CA LEU A 127 -5.73 -6.56 0.97
C LEU A 127 -4.99 -7.89 0.99
N LEU A 128 -5.71 -8.97 1.31
CA LEU A 128 -5.17 -10.32 1.36
C LEU A 128 -5.58 -11.08 0.11
N ASP A 129 -4.66 -11.86 -0.47
CA ASP A 129 -5.01 -12.81 -1.52
C ASP A 129 -6.05 -13.81 -0.96
N SER A 130 -7.18 -13.95 -1.65
CA SER A 130 -8.28 -14.78 -1.17
C SER A 130 -7.99 -16.28 -1.19
N MET A 131 -7.01 -16.69 -2.00
CA MET A 131 -6.53 -18.07 -2.11
C MET A 131 -5.35 -18.35 -1.18
N ASP A 132 -4.58 -17.32 -0.83
CA ASP A 132 -3.48 -17.38 0.13
C ASP A 132 -3.49 -16.16 1.06
N PRO A 133 -4.18 -16.21 2.22
CA PRO A 133 -4.28 -15.08 3.14
C PRO A 133 -2.96 -14.73 3.84
N THR A 134 -1.85 -15.40 3.52
CA THR A 134 -0.50 -15.01 3.95
C THR A 134 0.20 -14.07 2.97
N ALA A 135 -0.38 -13.87 1.77
CA ALA A 135 0.08 -12.93 0.78
C ALA A 135 -0.82 -11.69 0.75
N SER A 136 -0.21 -10.51 0.65
CA SER A 136 -0.96 -9.26 0.51
C SER A 136 -0.89 -8.70 -0.90
N VAL A 137 -1.80 -7.78 -1.22
CA VAL A 137 -1.87 -7.12 -2.52
C VAL A 137 -1.54 -5.64 -2.39
N TYR A 138 -0.54 -5.19 -3.15
CA TYR A 138 -0.23 -3.79 -3.34
C TYR A 138 -0.80 -3.28 -4.66
N THR A 139 -1.40 -2.09 -4.67
CA THR A 139 -1.87 -1.39 -5.86
C THR A 139 -1.89 0.13 -5.66
N ILE A 140 -1.53 0.87 -6.70
CA ILE A 140 -1.62 2.33 -6.75
C ILE A 140 -3.07 2.80 -6.98
N CYS A 141 -3.96 1.89 -7.37
CA CYS A 141 -5.39 2.11 -7.57
C CYS A 141 -6.19 2.19 -6.25
N ALA A 142 -5.53 2.09 -5.10
CA ALA A 142 -6.19 2.18 -3.81
C ALA A 142 -6.61 3.63 -3.49
N SER A 143 -7.86 3.80 -3.05
CA SER A 143 -8.44 5.07 -2.66
C SER A 143 -9.11 4.95 -1.30
N PHE A 144 -9.10 6.04 -0.55
CA PHE A 144 -9.76 6.14 0.73
C PHE A 144 -10.59 7.41 0.82
N THR A 145 -11.76 7.30 1.45
CA THR A 145 -12.69 8.41 1.67
C THR A 145 -13.25 8.33 3.08
N ILE A 146 -13.33 9.49 3.75
CA ILE A 146 -14.02 9.68 5.02
C ILE A 146 -15.21 10.60 4.77
N GLU A 147 -16.40 10.13 5.12
CA GLU A 147 -17.66 10.85 4.95
C GLU A 147 -18.38 10.95 6.29
N LYS A 148 -18.94 12.11 6.62
CA LYS A 148 -19.85 12.28 7.74
C LYS A 148 -21.26 11.96 7.30
N LEU A 149 -22.00 11.22 8.13
CA LEU A 149 -23.38 10.84 7.89
C LEU A 149 -24.36 11.78 8.61
N ASP A 150 -25.54 11.96 8.04
CA ASP A 150 -26.69 12.57 8.73
C ASP A 150 -27.53 11.53 9.49
N ASP A 151 -28.55 12.00 10.22
CA ASP A 151 -29.45 11.14 11.01
C ASP A 151 -30.22 10.10 10.15
N SER A 152 -30.19 10.20 8.83
CA SER A 152 -30.81 9.23 7.91
C SER A 152 -29.82 8.19 7.36
N GLY A 153 -28.53 8.30 7.72
CA GLY A 153 -27.44 7.46 7.18
C GLY A 153 -26.96 7.91 5.80
N ALA A 154 -27.42 9.06 5.31
CA ALA A 154 -26.96 9.64 4.06
C ALA A 154 -25.68 10.45 4.26
N VAL A 155 -24.84 10.54 3.22
CA VAL A 155 -23.62 11.35 3.26
C VAL A 155 -24.00 12.82 3.35
N ALA A 156 -23.63 13.46 4.46
CA ALA A 156 -23.83 14.88 4.71
C ALA A 156 -22.64 15.71 4.20
N GLU A 157 -21.41 15.19 4.37
CA GLU A 157 -20.17 15.89 4.08
C GLU A 157 -19.04 14.88 3.78
N THR A 158 -18.23 15.17 2.76
CA THR A 158 -16.94 14.48 2.56
C THR A 158 -15.89 15.20 3.39
N VAL A 159 -15.36 14.53 4.40
CA VAL A 159 -14.33 15.06 5.31
C VAL A 159 -12.97 15.01 4.64
N TRP A 160 -12.67 13.90 3.97
CA TRP A 160 -11.37 13.66 3.36
C TRP A 160 -11.48 12.64 2.22
N THR A 161 -10.65 12.77 1.19
CA THR A 161 -10.51 11.78 0.12
C THR A 161 -9.12 11.84 -0.50
N GLY A 162 -8.61 10.69 -0.94
CA GLY A 162 -7.34 10.60 -1.66
C GLY A 162 -7.08 9.21 -2.21
N THR A 163 -5.94 9.08 -2.89
CA THR A 163 -5.46 7.83 -3.51
C THR A 163 -4.01 7.59 -3.13
N THR A 164 -3.59 6.32 -3.16
CA THR A 164 -2.17 5.96 -3.01
C THR A 164 -1.33 6.58 -4.12
N GLU A 165 -1.83 6.58 -5.37
CA GLU A 165 -1.20 7.26 -6.50
C GLU A 165 -0.86 8.72 -6.22
N SER A 166 -1.77 9.48 -5.59
CA SER A 166 -1.55 10.91 -5.29
C SER A 166 -0.42 11.15 -4.29
N GLY A 167 -0.12 10.16 -3.44
CA GLY A 167 0.98 10.22 -2.48
C GLY A 167 2.33 9.82 -3.06
N LEU A 168 2.35 9.16 -4.23
CA LEU A 168 3.58 8.74 -4.88
C LEU A 168 4.36 9.96 -5.36
N TRP A 169 5.69 9.92 -5.20
CA TRP A 169 6.63 10.96 -5.64
C TRP A 169 6.44 12.35 -5.02
N VAL A 170 5.64 12.48 -3.96
CA VAL A 170 5.55 13.73 -3.21
C VAL A 170 6.70 13.80 -2.20
N ASP A 171 7.59 14.77 -2.38
CA ASP A 171 8.68 15.03 -1.44
C ASP A 171 8.16 15.64 -0.13
N GLY A 172 8.50 15.02 1.00
CA GLY A 172 8.26 15.55 2.34
C GLY A 172 7.09 14.91 3.07
N THR A 173 6.69 15.50 4.21
CA THR A 173 5.54 15.00 4.98
C THR A 173 4.26 15.32 4.23
N THR A 174 3.46 14.31 3.92
CA THR A 174 2.15 14.45 3.28
C THR A 174 1.05 13.96 4.22
N ASP A 175 -0.15 14.50 4.04
CA ASP A 175 -1.42 13.96 4.52
C ASP A 175 -2.07 13.06 3.46
N ALA A 176 -1.26 12.46 2.58
CA ALA A 176 -1.78 11.56 1.57
C ALA A 176 -2.14 10.21 2.19
N TYR A 177 -3.13 9.54 1.60
CA TYR A 177 -3.31 8.12 1.84
C TYR A 177 -2.19 7.36 1.16
N SER A 178 -1.52 6.48 1.90
CA SER A 178 -0.36 5.74 1.41
C SER A 178 -0.43 4.29 1.86
N ALA A 179 0.32 3.43 1.18
CA ALA A 179 0.68 2.13 1.73
C ALA A 179 2.04 2.21 2.43
N GLU A 180 2.24 1.34 3.40
CA GLU A 180 3.49 1.21 4.14
C GLU A 180 3.74 -0.23 4.56
N VAL A 181 4.97 -0.50 5.00
CA VAL A 181 5.34 -1.74 5.67
C VAL A 181 5.43 -1.47 7.17
N ASN A 182 4.64 -2.19 7.97
CA ASN A 182 4.69 -2.04 9.42
C ASN A 182 5.93 -2.72 10.03
N GLN A 183 6.08 -2.60 11.36
CA GLN A 183 7.25 -3.13 12.09
C GLN A 183 7.44 -4.65 12.00
N VAL A 184 6.40 -5.41 11.63
CA VAL A 184 6.48 -6.88 11.45
C VAL A 184 6.65 -7.29 9.99
N GLY A 185 6.78 -6.33 9.07
CA GLY A 185 7.01 -6.57 7.65
C GLY A 185 5.73 -6.78 6.83
N MET A 186 4.57 -6.42 7.38
CA MET A 186 3.28 -6.51 6.68
C MET A 186 2.98 -5.21 5.94
N LEU A 187 2.59 -5.34 4.67
CA LEU A 187 2.02 -4.29 3.84
C LEU A 187 0.61 -3.95 4.30
N LEU A 188 0.34 -2.68 4.53
CA LEU A 188 -0.98 -2.14 4.82
C LEU A 188 -1.17 -0.78 4.14
N TYR A 189 -2.41 -0.40 3.91
CA TYR A 189 -2.79 0.95 3.48
C TYR A 189 -3.29 1.73 4.67
N GLY A 190 -2.81 2.95 4.89
CA GLY A 190 -3.20 3.71 6.07
C GLY A 190 -3.26 5.22 5.93
N TYR A 191 -4.06 5.83 6.80
CA TYR A 191 -4.18 7.28 6.93
C TYR A 191 -4.27 7.67 8.42
N ASN A 192 -3.57 8.74 8.80
CA ASN A 192 -3.69 9.33 10.13
C ASN A 192 -4.81 10.38 10.10
N TRP A 193 -5.94 10.05 10.71
CA TRP A 193 -7.11 10.90 10.76
C TRP A 193 -7.16 11.69 12.08
N ASP A 194 -6.85 12.99 11.99
CA ASP A 194 -7.04 13.95 13.08
C ASP A 194 -8.51 14.37 13.18
N THR A 195 -9.18 13.95 14.25
CA THR A 195 -10.60 14.29 14.49
C THR A 195 -10.79 15.59 15.28
N GLY A 196 -9.72 16.32 15.60
CA GLY A 196 -9.73 17.48 16.50
C GLY A 196 -10.62 18.65 16.09
N ASN A 197 -10.92 18.78 14.80
CA ASN A 197 -11.81 19.81 14.25
C ASN A 197 -13.19 19.27 13.83
N LEU A 198 -13.49 18.01 14.12
CA LEU A 198 -14.75 17.38 13.77
C LEU A 198 -15.80 17.50 14.88
N THR A 199 -16.99 17.01 14.60
CA THR A 199 -18.09 16.94 15.57
C THR A 199 -18.47 15.48 15.83
N LYS A 200 -19.11 15.22 16.97
CA LYS A 200 -19.68 13.91 17.24
C LYS A 200 -20.67 13.49 16.15
N GLY A 201 -20.86 12.19 15.97
CA GLY A 201 -21.78 11.61 15.01
C GLY A 201 -21.18 10.42 14.27
N ASP A 202 -21.89 9.97 13.25
CA ASP A 202 -21.51 8.79 12.49
C ASP A 202 -20.71 9.16 11.25
N TYR A 203 -19.71 8.34 10.95
CA TYR A 203 -18.78 8.52 9.86
C TYR A 203 -18.64 7.22 9.09
N ARG A 204 -18.63 7.31 7.76
CA ARG A 204 -18.34 6.20 6.85
C ARG A 204 -16.90 6.32 6.36
N LEU A 205 -16.15 5.25 6.56
CA LEU A 205 -14.80 5.07 6.04
C LEU A 205 -14.91 4.08 4.89
N THR A 206 -14.46 4.49 3.71
CA THR A 206 -14.57 3.68 2.49
C THR A 206 -13.21 3.51 1.85
N PHE A 207 -12.79 2.26 1.72
CA PHE A 207 -11.68 1.85 0.85
C PHE A 207 -12.23 1.47 -0.51
N ARG A 208 -11.57 1.91 -1.58
CA ARG A 208 -11.96 1.63 -2.97
C ARG A 208 -10.76 1.25 -3.83
N LEU A 209 -11.03 0.39 -4.79
CA LEU A 209 -10.21 0.21 -5.98
C LEU A 209 -10.80 1.12 -7.07
N VAL A 210 -10.02 2.08 -7.54
CA VAL A 210 -10.41 3.01 -8.60
C VAL A 210 -9.65 2.70 -9.90
N ASP A 211 -10.12 3.24 -11.02
CA ASP A 211 -9.34 3.20 -12.25
C ASP A 211 -8.09 4.08 -12.06
N ALA A 212 -6.94 3.59 -12.50
CA ALA A 212 -5.71 4.38 -12.45
C ALA A 212 -5.74 5.55 -13.43
N GLU A 213 -5.25 6.72 -13.00
CA GLU A 213 -5.10 7.87 -13.89
C GLU A 213 -3.83 7.79 -14.75
N MET A 214 -2.83 7.03 -14.29
CA MET A 214 -1.53 6.89 -14.94
C MET A 214 -1.53 5.86 -16.09
N GLU A 215 -1.25 6.32 -17.30
CA GLU A 215 -1.06 5.41 -18.46
C GLU A 215 0.40 4.95 -18.66
N THR A 216 1.37 5.76 -18.22
CA THR A 216 2.81 5.53 -18.43
C THR A 216 3.59 5.78 -17.15
N TYR A 217 4.66 5.02 -16.94
CA TYR A 217 5.54 5.19 -15.78
C TYR A 217 6.23 6.56 -15.83
N PRO A 218 6.19 7.37 -14.75
CA PRO A 218 6.61 8.77 -14.78
C PRO A 218 8.01 9.00 -15.34
N GLY A 219 8.12 9.99 -16.24
CA GLY A 219 9.39 10.35 -16.88
C GLY A 219 9.85 9.38 -17.98
N THR A 220 9.00 8.46 -18.41
CA THR A 220 9.27 7.48 -19.48
C THR A 220 8.09 7.39 -20.45
N ASP A 221 8.28 6.66 -21.56
CA ASP A 221 7.22 6.28 -22.50
C ASP A 221 6.74 4.83 -22.28
N ILE A 222 7.08 4.22 -21.14
CA ILE A 222 6.78 2.81 -20.85
C ILE A 222 5.37 2.73 -20.27
N LEU A 223 4.53 1.89 -20.88
CA LEU A 223 3.15 1.67 -20.44
C LEU A 223 3.10 0.95 -19.10
N VAL A 224 2.09 1.31 -18.30
CA VAL A 224 1.71 0.56 -17.10
C VAL A 224 0.62 -0.43 -17.49
N GLU A 225 0.86 -1.72 -17.24
CA GLU A 225 -0.10 -2.80 -17.39
C GLU A 225 -0.82 -3.00 -16.05
N TYR A 226 -2.14 -2.80 -16.03
CA TYR A 226 -2.94 -2.96 -14.81
C TYR A 226 -3.59 -4.35 -14.78
N ASN A 227 -3.37 -5.06 -13.68
CA ASN A 227 -4.07 -6.29 -13.36
C ASN A 227 -5.45 -5.97 -12.78
N THR A 228 -6.40 -6.86 -13.00
CA THR A 228 -7.72 -6.78 -12.39
C THR A 228 -7.64 -7.24 -10.94
N ILE A 229 -7.85 -6.31 -10.01
CA ILE A 229 -8.05 -6.64 -8.59
C ILE A 229 -9.53 -6.51 -8.26
N SER A 230 -10.12 -7.54 -7.66
CA SER A 230 -11.51 -7.53 -7.20
C SER A 230 -11.64 -7.93 -5.75
N ILE A 231 -12.38 -7.14 -4.96
CA ILE A 231 -12.73 -7.49 -3.58
C ILE A 231 -13.89 -8.50 -3.61
N GLU A 232 -13.66 -9.72 -3.13
CA GLU A 232 -14.69 -10.76 -3.07
C GLU A 232 -15.15 -11.08 -1.65
N GLY A 233 -14.44 -10.55 -0.66
CA GLY A 233 -14.77 -10.69 0.74
C GLY A 233 -14.18 -9.58 1.59
N MET A 234 -14.61 -9.60 2.84
CA MET A 234 -14.04 -8.79 3.90
C MET A 234 -13.93 -9.67 5.15
N VAL A 235 -12.82 -9.60 5.87
CA VAL A 235 -12.70 -10.20 7.20
C VAL A 235 -13.74 -9.55 8.08
N ASP A 236 -14.64 -10.34 8.69
CA ASP A 236 -15.76 -9.81 9.46
C ASP A 236 -15.25 -8.91 10.60
N PRO A 237 -15.46 -7.58 10.51
CA PRO A 237 -14.98 -6.66 11.52
C PRO A 237 -15.72 -6.84 12.86
N GLY A 238 -16.85 -7.57 12.85
CA GLY A 238 -17.62 -7.99 14.02
C GLY A 238 -17.07 -9.19 14.77
N MET A 239 -16.17 -9.99 14.16
CA MET A 239 -15.80 -11.31 14.69
C MET A 239 -14.94 -11.25 15.96
N PHE A 240 -14.34 -10.10 16.26
CA PHE A 240 -13.43 -9.94 17.39
C PHE A 240 -14.11 -9.52 18.70
N SER A 241 -15.44 -9.40 18.75
CA SER A 241 -16.16 -9.10 20.00
C SER A 241 -17.17 -10.20 20.33
N GLU A 242 -16.92 -10.95 21.41
CA GLU A 242 -17.99 -11.69 22.09
C GLU A 242 -18.96 -10.75 22.81
N ASP A 243 -18.61 -9.48 23.03
CA ASP A 243 -19.47 -8.37 23.47
C ASP A 243 -18.62 -7.08 23.36
N ASP A 244 -19.04 -6.01 22.68
CA ASP A 244 -18.41 -4.67 22.67
C ASP A 244 -17.48 -4.26 21.50
N ASN A 245 -17.91 -4.42 20.24
CA ASN A 245 -17.45 -3.51 19.18
C ASN A 245 -18.06 -2.12 19.41
N PHE A 246 -17.38 -1.28 20.19
CA PHE A 246 -17.99 -0.07 20.75
C PHE A 246 -18.33 1.02 19.72
N SER A 247 -17.63 1.08 18.58
CA SER A 247 -17.82 2.14 17.59
C SER A 247 -18.41 1.68 16.26
N LEU A 248 -18.42 0.38 15.94
CA LEU A 248 -18.85 -0.12 14.62
C LEU A 248 -20.39 -0.19 14.51
N ASN A 249 -20.94 0.55 13.55
CA ASN A 249 -22.39 0.61 13.31
C ASN A 249 -22.85 -0.29 12.17
N ALA A 250 -22.09 -0.31 11.08
CA ALA A 250 -22.39 -1.05 9.87
C ALA A 250 -21.11 -1.32 9.09
N TYR A 251 -21.18 -2.31 8.20
CA TYR A 251 -20.12 -2.64 7.27
C TYR A 251 -20.71 -3.27 6.01
N ASP A 252 -20.03 -3.08 4.88
CA ASP A 252 -20.43 -3.63 3.58
C ASP A 252 -19.21 -3.76 2.68
N TYR A 253 -19.33 -4.56 1.62
CA TYR A 253 -18.33 -4.65 0.58
C TYR A 253 -18.97 -4.94 -0.78
N GLY A 254 -18.27 -4.51 -1.83
CA GLY A 254 -18.57 -4.87 -3.21
C GLY A 254 -17.28 -5.18 -3.95
N THR A 255 -17.40 -5.44 -5.25
CA THR A 255 -16.26 -5.87 -6.07
C THR A 255 -15.09 -4.89 -6.13
N THR A 256 -15.33 -3.61 -5.83
CA THR A 256 -14.33 -2.54 -5.88
C THR A 256 -14.28 -1.72 -4.60
N TYR A 257 -15.00 -2.10 -3.54
CA TYR A 257 -14.97 -1.35 -2.29
C TYR A 257 -15.19 -2.22 -1.07
N THR A 258 -14.71 -1.72 0.07
CA THR A 258 -15.17 -2.12 1.38
C THR A 258 -15.42 -0.86 2.20
N MET A 259 -16.38 -0.91 3.12
CA MET A 259 -16.66 0.21 3.99
C MET A 259 -17.02 -0.25 5.40
N ILE A 260 -16.71 0.61 6.37
CA ILE A 260 -17.23 0.53 7.73
C ILE A 260 -17.84 1.88 8.14
N GLU A 261 -18.86 1.85 9.00
CA GLU A 261 -19.41 3.03 9.64
C GLU A 261 -19.05 3.00 11.11
N ILE A 262 -18.49 4.10 11.62
CA ILE A 262 -18.16 4.26 13.03
C ILE A 262 -18.80 5.49 13.65
N THR A 263 -19.04 5.47 14.96
CA THR A 263 -19.46 6.66 15.71
C THR A 263 -18.27 7.34 16.39
N LEU A 264 -18.15 8.66 16.22
CA LEU A 264 -17.32 9.50 17.08
C LEU A 264 -18.17 10.06 18.24
N GLY A 265 -17.79 9.71 19.46
CA GLY A 265 -18.39 10.20 20.70
C GLY A 265 -18.00 11.65 21.03
N GLU A 266 -18.57 12.15 22.14
CA GLU A 266 -18.15 13.42 22.73
C GLU A 266 -16.74 13.31 23.34
N LYS A 267 -16.00 14.43 23.31
CA LYS A 267 -14.67 14.56 23.92
C LYS A 267 -14.70 14.33 25.43
#